data_AF-A0A8G2F3N3-F1
#
_entry.id   AF-A0A8G2F3N3-F1
#
_cell.length_a   1.000
_cell.length_b   1.000
_cell.length_c   1.000
_cell.angle_alpha   90.00
_cell.angle_beta   90.00
_cell.angle_gamma   90.00
#
_symmetry.space_group_name_H-M   'P 1'
#
loop_
_entity.id
_entity.type
_entity.pdbx_description
1 polymer ?
#
loop_
_entity_poly.entity_id
_entity_poly.type
_entity_poly.pdbx_seq_one_letter_code
_entity_poly.pdbx_strand_id
1 'polypeptide(L)'
;MTDEPSGVAVEEAAMPQKRVSSKQRKLSLEEYRTTYLQVPKIVNRKPVFVSETVRDELDKVVRYLGGKGMSASGLIENLVRLHLDAYRDDIEQWCKL
;
A
#
# COMPACT_ATOMS: atom_id res chain seq x y z
N MET A 1 -51.79 -16.01 25.48
CA MET A 1 -50.48 -16.62 25.78
C MET A 1 -49.60 -16.33 24.56
N THR A 2 -48.96 -15.15 24.55
CA THR A 2 -47.49 -14.94 24.75
C THR A 2 -46.70 -15.43 23.53
N ASP A 3 -46.39 -14.60 22.53
CA ASP A 3 -45.37 -13.51 22.43
C ASP A 3 -43.94 -14.04 22.15
N GLU A 4 -43.47 -13.75 20.92
CA GLU A 4 -42.11 -13.38 20.49
C GLU A 4 -40.92 -14.39 20.54
N PRO A 5 -39.83 -14.13 19.77
CA PRO A 5 -39.06 -15.11 19.02
C PRO A 5 -37.60 -15.19 19.50
N SER A 6 -36.89 -16.25 19.14
CA SER A 6 -35.44 -16.33 19.38
C SER A 6 -34.67 -15.82 18.17
N GLY A 7 -34.57 -14.49 18.07
CA GLY A 7 -33.55 -13.84 17.25
C GLY A 7 -32.21 -13.97 17.96
N VAL A 8 -31.34 -14.84 17.46
CA VAL A 8 -29.95 -14.91 17.91
C VAL A 8 -29.24 -13.66 17.39
N ALA A 9 -29.20 -12.64 18.24
CA ALA A 9 -28.28 -11.53 18.12
C ALA A 9 -26.85 -12.08 18.25
N VAL A 10 -26.18 -12.29 17.13
CA VAL A 10 -24.72 -12.45 17.13
C VAL A 10 -24.18 -11.04 17.31
N GLU A 11 -23.69 -10.79 18.53
CA GLU A 11 -23.00 -9.57 18.94
C GLU A 11 -22.04 -9.12 17.86
N GLU A 12 -22.38 -7.98 17.26
CA GLU A 12 -21.45 -7.11 16.57
C GLU A 12 -20.37 -6.74 17.59
N ALA A 13 -19.28 -7.52 17.59
CA ALA A 13 -18.05 -7.15 18.27
C ALA A 13 -17.55 -5.88 17.60
N ALA A 14 -18.06 -4.74 18.07
CA ALA A 14 -17.59 -3.42 17.74
C ALA A 14 -16.11 -3.38 18.09
N MET A 15 -15.27 -3.66 17.09
CA MET A 15 -13.84 -3.52 17.21
C MET A 15 -13.60 -2.10 17.70
N PRO A 16 -12.97 -1.90 18.87
CA PRO A 16 -12.76 -0.55 19.36
C PRO A 16 -11.96 0.17 18.29
N GLN A 17 -12.57 1.19 17.68
CA GLN A 17 -11.90 2.05 16.71
C GLN A 17 -10.72 2.67 17.45
N LYS A 18 -9.56 2.01 17.39
CA LYS A 18 -8.31 2.48 17.97
C LYS A 18 -8.03 3.79 17.27
N ARG A 19 -8.38 4.88 17.94
CA ARG A 19 -8.13 6.24 17.48
C ARG A 19 -6.62 6.39 17.42
N VAL A 20 -6.06 6.09 16.25
CA VAL A 20 -4.61 6.15 16.02
C VAL A 20 -4.19 7.58 16.34
N SER A 21 -3.33 7.71 17.36
CA SER A 21 -2.86 9.02 17.80
C SER A 21 -2.26 9.75 16.60
N SER A 22 -2.44 11.06 16.52
CA SER A 22 -1.84 11.87 15.45
C SER A 22 -0.32 11.71 15.39
N LYS A 23 0.34 11.34 16.50
CA LYS A 23 1.77 10.97 16.52
C LYS A 23 2.03 9.63 15.84
N GLN A 24 1.22 8.61 16.10
CA GLN A 24 1.31 7.30 15.43
C GLN A 24 1.00 7.40 13.94
N ARG A 25 0.02 8.22 13.53
CA ARG A 25 -0.26 8.50 12.11
C ARG A 25 0.90 9.19 11.40
N LYS A 26 1.63 10.05 12.11
CA LYS A 26 2.84 10.70 11.58
C LYS A 26 4.00 9.71 11.47
N LEU A 27 4.21 8.87 12.48
CA LEU A 27 5.22 7.81 12.46
C LEU A 27 4.96 6.84 11.29
N SER A 28 3.72 6.40 11.10
CA SER A 28 3.36 5.53 9.96
C SER A 28 3.53 6.22 8.61
N LEU A 29 3.30 7.54 8.53
CA LEU A 29 3.51 8.30 7.30
C LEU A 29 5.01 8.47 6.99
N GLU A 30 5.82 8.70 8.01
CA GLU A 30 7.27 8.81 7.86
C GLU A 30 7.87 7.47 7.43
N GLU A 31 7.46 6.36 8.06
CA GLU A 31 7.81 5.00 7.64
C GLU A 31 7.37 4.70 6.19
N TYR A 32 6.16 5.11 5.81
CA TYR A 32 5.71 4.99 4.42
C TYR A 32 6.60 5.77 3.45
N ARG A 33 6.98 7.01 3.82
CA ARG A 33 7.85 7.86 3.00
C ARG A 33 9.26 7.31 2.87
N THR A 34 9.84 6.78 3.94
CA THR A 34 11.19 6.19 3.93
C THR A 34 11.22 4.87 3.16
N THR A 35 10.11 4.13 3.15
CA THR A 35 10.02 2.85 2.44
C THR A 35 9.71 3.02 0.95
N TYR A 36 8.68 3.81 0.61
CA TYR A 36 8.12 3.81 -0.74
C TYR A 36 8.36 5.11 -1.52
N LEU A 37 8.65 6.22 -0.85
CA LEU A 37 8.75 7.55 -1.47
C LEU A 37 10.17 8.12 -1.49
N GLN A 38 11.18 7.25 -1.40
CA GLN A 38 12.57 7.64 -1.71
C GLN A 38 12.71 7.85 -3.21
N VAL A 39 13.37 8.92 -3.64
CA VAL A 39 13.57 9.23 -5.06
C VAL A 39 14.59 8.24 -5.64
N PRO A 40 14.18 7.27 -6.48
CA PRO A 40 15.10 6.28 -6.98
C PRO A 40 15.89 6.81 -8.17
N LYS A 41 17.14 6.37 -8.30
CA LYS A 41 17.95 6.60 -9.51
C LYS A 41 17.65 5.52 -10.53
N ILE A 42 16.71 5.77 -11.43
CA ILE A 42 16.35 4.83 -12.49
C ILE A 42 17.22 5.07 -13.72
N VAL A 43 18.17 4.18 -13.96
CA VAL A 43 19.01 4.16 -15.17
C VAL A 43 18.40 3.21 -16.20
N ASN A 44 18.60 3.47 -17.49
CA ASN A 44 18.09 2.61 -18.59
C ASN A 44 16.58 2.33 -18.49
N ARG A 45 15.79 3.38 -18.25
CA ARG A 45 14.35 3.30 -17.99
C ARG A 45 13.63 2.52 -19.10
N LYS A 46 12.80 1.56 -18.71
CA LYS A 46 11.89 0.83 -19.61
C LYS A 46 10.44 1.23 -19.32
N PRO A 47 9.59 1.43 -20.34
CA PRO A 47 8.18 1.75 -20.11
C PRO A 47 7.42 0.53 -19.55
N VAL A 48 6.51 0.79 -18.61
CA VAL A 48 5.54 -0.18 -18.08
C VAL A 48 4.16 0.44 -18.20
N PHE A 49 3.21 -0.31 -18.74
CA PHE A 49 1.83 0.13 -18.88
C PHE A 49 1.03 -0.26 -17.65
N VAL A 50 0.19 0.66 -17.19
CA VAL A 50 -0.79 0.45 -16.11
C VAL A 50 -2.12 1.06 -16.56
N SER A 51 -3.21 0.70 -15.89
CA SER A 51 -4.50 1.34 -16.17
C SER A 51 -4.48 2.83 -15.82
N GLU A 52 -5.36 3.59 -16.45
CA GLU A 52 -5.53 5.03 -16.17
C GLU A 52 -5.84 5.28 -14.68
N THR A 53 -6.79 4.52 -14.12
CA THR A 53 -7.15 4.61 -12.69
C THR A 53 -5.95 4.42 -11.77
N VAL A 54 -5.12 3.41 -12.02
CA VAL A 54 -3.92 3.15 -11.22
C VAL A 54 -2.91 4.28 -11.37
N ARG A 55 -2.70 4.79 -12.59
CA ARG A 55 -1.81 5.93 -12.84
C ARG A 55 -2.27 7.17 -12.06
N ASP A 56 -3.56 7.47 -12.07
CA ASP A 56 -4.13 8.62 -11.38
C ASP A 56 -4.01 8.50 -9.85
N GLU A 57 -4.19 7.31 -9.30
CA GLU A 57 -3.97 7.03 -7.88
C GLU A 57 -2.50 7.22 -7.49
N LEU A 58 -1.57 6.70 -8.29
CA LEU A 58 -0.13 6.91 -8.07
C LEU A 58 0.24 8.39 -8.15
N ASP A 59 -0.29 9.12 -9.12
CA ASP A 59 -0.05 10.56 -9.27
C ASP A 59 -0.58 11.34 -8.05
N LYS A 60 -1.75 10.96 -7.50
CA LYS A 60 -2.26 11.55 -6.25
C LYS A 60 -1.31 11.28 -5.08
N VAL A 61 -0.87 10.03 -4.88
CA VAL A 61 0.06 9.67 -3.80
C VAL A 61 1.35 10.49 -3.88
N VAL A 62 1.96 10.54 -5.06
CA VAL A 62 3.21 11.28 -5.27
C VAL A 62 3.01 12.78 -5.05
N ARG A 63 1.89 13.35 -5.52
CA ARG A 63 1.59 14.78 -5.36
C ARG A 63 1.42 15.21 -3.90
N TYR A 64 0.73 14.40 -3.09
CA TYR A 64 0.42 14.77 -1.71
C TYR A 64 1.46 14.32 -0.70
N LEU A 65 2.10 13.18 -0.93
CA LEU A 65 3.01 12.55 0.03
C LEU A 65 4.48 12.58 -0.39
N GLY A 66 4.76 12.68 -1.70
CA GLY A 66 6.09 12.63 -2.28
C GLY A 66 6.91 13.91 -2.06
N GLY A 67 8.23 13.74 -1.96
CA GLY A 67 9.18 14.85 -1.90
C GLY A 67 9.58 15.39 -3.28
N LYS A 68 10.48 16.38 -3.29
CA LYS A 68 11.02 16.95 -4.54
C LYS A 68 11.68 15.86 -5.39
N GLY A 69 11.26 15.75 -6.65
CA GLY A 69 11.79 14.77 -7.60
C GLY A 69 11.13 13.39 -7.54
N MET A 70 10.15 13.19 -6.65
CA MET A 70 9.36 11.97 -6.64
C MET A 70 8.43 11.91 -7.86
N SER A 71 8.25 10.72 -8.43
CA SER A 71 7.42 10.49 -9.62
C SER A 71 6.64 9.18 -9.49
N ALA A 72 5.56 9.01 -10.25
CA ALA A 72 4.80 7.75 -10.28
C ALA A 72 5.70 6.58 -10.69
N SER A 73 6.57 6.76 -11.67
CA SER A 73 7.57 5.74 -12.03
C SER A 73 8.52 5.42 -10.88
N GLY A 74 8.91 6.42 -10.07
CA GLY A 74 9.76 6.18 -8.90
C GLY A 74 9.03 5.39 -7.80
N LEU A 75 7.74 5.65 -7.59
CA LEU A 75 6.94 4.92 -6.62
C LEU A 75 6.75 3.47 -7.06
N ILE A 76 6.42 3.25 -8.34
CA ILE A 76 6.33 1.91 -8.93
C ILE A 76 7.67 1.17 -8.79
N GLU A 77 8.79 1.80 -9.14
CA GLU A 77 10.12 1.19 -9.03
C GLU A 77 10.38 0.68 -7.60
N ASN A 78 10.13 1.52 -6.59
CA ASN A 78 10.36 1.13 -5.19
C ASN A 78 9.44 -0.02 -4.76
N LEU A 79 8.15 0.03 -5.13
CA LEU A 79 7.18 -1.03 -4.83
C LEU A 79 7.60 -2.36 -5.46
N VAL A 80 7.94 -2.33 -6.76
CA VAL A 80 8.36 -3.52 -7.49
C VAL A 80 9.66 -4.08 -6.93
N ARG A 81 10.63 -3.23 -6.59
CA ARG A 81 11.88 -3.68 -5.96
C ARG A 81 11.64 -4.37 -4.64
N LEU A 82 10.82 -3.79 -3.76
CA LEU A 82 10.48 -4.39 -2.48
C LEU A 82 9.77 -5.73 -2.65
N HIS A 83 8.84 -5.81 -3.61
CA HIS A 83 8.15 -7.06 -3.93
C HIS A 83 9.13 -8.13 -4.43
N LEU A 84 10.01 -7.79 -5.37
CA LEU A 84 11.01 -8.72 -5.90
C LEU A 84 11.99 -9.16 -4.83
N ASP A 85 12.41 -8.29 -3.91
CA ASP A 85 13.31 -8.65 -2.83
C ASP A 85 12.63 -9.54 -1.78
N ALA A 86 11.33 -9.33 -1.51
CA ALA A 86 10.56 -10.14 -0.57
C ALA A 86 10.26 -11.55 -1.09
N TYR A 87 10.05 -11.71 -2.40
CA TYR A 87 9.60 -12.96 -3.02
C TYR A 87 10.61 -13.57 -4.01
N ARG A 88 11.87 -13.12 -3.98
CA ARG A 88 12.90 -13.54 -4.95
C ARG A 88 12.99 -15.05 -5.09
N ASP A 89 13.15 -15.75 -3.98
CA ASP A 89 13.39 -17.18 -3.95
C ASP A 89 12.14 -17.96 -4.42
N ASP A 90 10.96 -17.53 -3.98
CA ASP A 90 9.68 -18.12 -4.38
C ASP A 90 9.43 -17.97 -5.88
N ILE A 91 9.66 -16.76 -6.42
CA ILE A 91 9.52 -16.49 -7.86
C ILE A 91 10.49 -17.37 -8.66
N GLU A 92 11.74 -17.48 -8.22
CA GLU A 92 12.74 -18.33 -8.88
C GLU A 92 12.37 -19.81 -8.85
N GLN A 93 11.74 -20.27 -7.76
CA GLN A 93 11.25 -21.64 -7.65
C GLN A 93 10.06 -21.88 -8.60
N TRP A 94 9.08 -20.98 -8.63
CA TRP A 94 7.91 -21.12 -9.51
C TRP A 94 8.26 -21.03 -10.99
N CYS A 95 9.26 -20.24 -11.38
CA CYS A 95 9.72 -20.16 -12.77
C CYS A 95 10.43 -21.43 -13.28
N LYS A 96 10.79 -22.37 -12.39
CA LYS A 96 11.43 -23.65 -12.75
C LYS A 96 10.43 -24.82 -12.85
N LEU A 97 9.17 -24.59 -12.51
CA LEU A 97 8.07 -25.53 -12.70
C LEU A 97 7.61 -25.54 -14.16
#